data_AF-A0A6L9ELZ5-F1
#
_entry.id   AF-A0A6L9ELZ5-F1
#
_cell.length_a   1.000
_cell.length_b   1.000
_cell.length_c   1.000
_cell.angle_alpha   90.00
_cell.angle_beta   90.00
_cell.angle_gamma   90.00
#
_symmetry.space_group_name_H-M   'P 1'
#
loop_
_entity.id
_entity.type
_entity.pdbx_description
1 polymer ?
#
loop_
_entity_poly.entity_id
_entity_poly.type
_entity_poly.pdbx_seq_one_letter_code
_entity_poly.pdbx_strand_id
1 'polypeptide(L)'
;MIKKILLILLCSFTIMNSSVVPSYSVSFDKTFMSSLYNEDNVNSDYKTVMKQDLLILMLAYPQYIQDILCENDNVYIVMKSGAKFIYDDKKNKSSEEKLSNPDLQDMLEDIYPLNKTNEIMSKDFNPGRIRHYGLLNEVYGSSKSSVEKNLCSLKYGYTNYQFNKQNNANIALENTLRELIPLSKNNDKIAAILYPASGTYNYRVISGTGRLSPHAYGITIDLKSDKRDYWKWASKEQGESRIREYPEELVSAFEKNNFVWGGKWGYFDILHFEYRPEIILKARYFSQHDNDNNWFAGVPSEDSYVKECIRLIDSKIP
;
A
#
# COMPACT_ATOMS: atom_id res chain seq x y z
N MET A 1 -3.66 -23.72 88.63
CA MET A 1 -4.53 -22.53 88.68
C MET A 1 -3.97 -21.47 87.72
N ILE A 2 -4.21 -21.62 86.41
CA ILE A 2 -3.93 -20.60 85.39
C ILE A 2 -5.12 -20.64 84.41
N LYS A 3 -5.87 -19.54 84.33
CA LYS A 3 -6.93 -19.25 83.35
C LYS A 3 -6.32 -18.25 82.34
N LYS A 4 -6.32 -18.58 81.04
CA LYS A 4 -7.11 -17.98 79.92
C LYS A 4 -6.70 -16.54 79.54
N ILE A 5 -6.31 -16.18 78.31
CA ILE A 5 -7.07 -16.00 77.03
C ILE A 5 -6.05 -15.56 75.94
N LEU A 6 -5.87 -16.24 74.78
CA LEU A 6 -6.55 -16.18 73.46
C LEU A 6 -6.24 -14.94 72.57
N LEU A 7 -5.62 -15.15 71.40
CA LEU A 7 -6.09 -14.64 70.10
C LEU A 7 -5.48 -15.40 68.90
N ILE A 8 -6.21 -15.39 67.79
CA ILE A 8 -6.27 -16.34 66.68
C ILE A 8 -5.32 -15.96 65.53
N LEU A 9 -4.81 -16.96 64.78
CA LEU A 9 -4.36 -16.74 63.40
C LEU A 9 -4.70 -17.96 62.51
N LEU A 10 -5.44 -17.68 61.44
CA LEU A 10 -5.95 -18.63 60.44
C LEU A 10 -4.83 -19.13 59.51
N CYS A 11 -4.91 -20.42 59.17
CA CYS A 11 -4.16 -21.06 58.10
C CYS A 11 -4.80 -20.80 56.72
N SER A 12 -3.98 -20.57 55.69
CA SER A 12 -4.36 -20.79 54.29
C SER A 12 -3.21 -21.49 53.54
N PHE A 13 -3.54 -22.69 53.03
CA PHE A 13 -2.68 -23.55 52.21
C PHE A 13 -2.74 -23.11 50.74
N THR A 14 -1.59 -23.04 50.08
CA THR A 14 -1.43 -22.81 48.64
C THR A 14 -1.40 -24.15 47.90
N ILE A 15 -2.22 -24.32 46.85
CA ILE A 15 -2.18 -25.47 45.95
C ILE A 15 -1.59 -25.00 44.61
N MET A 16 -0.44 -25.54 44.21
CA MET A 16 0.10 -25.44 42.85
C MET A 16 -0.47 -26.59 42.01
N ASN A 17 -1.05 -26.28 40.85
CA ASN A 17 -1.55 -27.26 39.88
C ASN A 17 -0.57 -27.33 38.70
N SER A 18 0.01 -28.51 38.48
CA SER A 18 0.84 -28.84 37.31
C SER A 18 0.11 -29.89 36.46
N SER A 19 -0.28 -29.54 35.24
CA SER A 19 -0.82 -30.49 34.25
C SER A 19 0.15 -30.62 33.07
N VAL A 20 0.66 -31.84 32.91
CA VAL A 20 1.50 -32.30 31.78
C VAL A 20 0.58 -32.65 30.61
N VAL A 21 0.91 -32.19 29.40
CA VAL A 21 0.22 -32.57 28.14
C VAL A 21 1.19 -33.39 27.28
N PRO A 22 0.80 -34.56 26.75
CA PRO A 22 1.71 -35.44 26.01
C PRO A 22 1.96 -34.93 24.58
N SER A 23 3.22 -34.97 24.16
CA SER A 23 3.67 -34.66 22.80
C SER A 23 3.43 -35.83 21.87
N TYR A 24 2.50 -35.70 20.93
CA TYR A 24 2.40 -36.58 19.77
C TYR A 24 3.30 -36.04 18.65
N SER A 25 4.37 -36.75 18.31
CA SER A 25 5.16 -36.46 17.12
C SER A 25 4.44 -37.04 15.90
N VAL A 26 3.77 -36.18 15.13
CA VAL A 26 3.33 -36.53 13.77
C VAL A 26 4.55 -36.39 12.86
N SER A 27 5.07 -37.50 12.34
CA SER A 27 6.08 -37.45 11.29
C SER A 27 5.42 -36.90 10.02
N PHE A 28 5.72 -35.64 9.69
CA PHE A 28 5.28 -35.03 8.45
C PHE A 28 6.00 -35.69 7.28
N ASP A 29 5.25 -36.47 6.51
CA ASP A 29 5.75 -37.20 5.35
C ASP A 29 5.95 -36.20 4.19
N LYS A 30 7.21 -35.98 3.78
CA LYS A 30 7.61 -35.03 2.72
C LYS A 30 6.90 -35.27 1.39
N THR A 31 6.39 -36.48 1.18
CA THR A 31 5.67 -36.92 -0.02
C THR A 31 4.30 -36.25 -0.16
N PHE A 32 3.64 -35.86 0.94
CA PHE A 32 2.31 -35.21 0.91
C PHE A 32 2.39 -33.73 0.53
N MET A 33 3.48 -33.04 0.94
CA MET A 33 3.73 -31.66 0.49
C MET A 33 4.07 -31.60 -0.99
N SER A 34 4.74 -32.62 -1.53
CA SER A 34 5.04 -32.71 -2.97
C SER A 34 3.78 -32.82 -3.83
N SER A 35 2.68 -33.41 -3.33
CA SER A 35 1.43 -33.53 -4.09
C SER A 35 0.55 -32.27 -4.05
N LEU A 36 0.89 -31.29 -3.20
CA LEU A 36 0.24 -29.97 -3.15
C LEU A 36 0.92 -28.93 -4.07
N TYR A 37 2.15 -29.21 -4.52
CA TYR A 37 2.87 -28.44 -5.54
C TYR A 37 2.65 -29.04 -6.93
N ASN A 38 1.43 -28.92 -7.46
CA ASN A 38 1.17 -29.17 -8.88
C ASN A 38 1.42 -27.87 -9.67
N GLU A 39 2.18 -27.95 -10.76
CA GLU A 39 2.41 -26.80 -11.67
C GLU A 39 1.08 -26.18 -12.14
N ASP A 40 0.03 -26.98 -12.30
CA ASP A 40 -1.32 -26.51 -12.64
C ASP A 40 -1.94 -25.60 -11.57
N ASN A 41 -1.68 -25.85 -10.28
CA ASN A 41 -2.15 -25.00 -9.17
C ASN A 41 -1.34 -23.71 -9.06
N VAL A 42 -0.02 -23.76 -9.33
CA VAL A 42 0.83 -22.56 -9.33
C VAL A 42 0.47 -21.66 -10.52
N ASN A 43 0.17 -22.25 -11.67
CA ASN A 43 -0.23 -21.53 -12.88
C ASN A 43 -1.65 -20.95 -12.75
N SER A 44 -2.57 -21.65 -12.07
CA SER A 44 -3.92 -21.13 -11.80
C SER A 44 -3.92 -19.96 -10.82
N ASP A 45 -3.07 -19.99 -9.80
CA ASP A 45 -2.87 -18.88 -8.84
C ASP A 45 -2.26 -17.65 -9.53
N TYR A 46 -1.18 -17.83 -10.31
CA TYR A 46 -0.56 -16.75 -11.09
C TYR A 46 -1.57 -16.05 -12.01
N LYS A 47 -2.34 -16.83 -12.76
CA LYS A 47 -3.33 -16.28 -13.70
C LYS A 47 -4.43 -15.50 -12.97
N THR A 48 -4.85 -16.00 -11.80
CA THR A 48 -5.86 -15.34 -10.96
C THR A 48 -5.34 -14.00 -10.45
N VAL A 49 -4.12 -13.96 -9.92
CA VAL A 49 -3.46 -12.72 -9.47
C VAL A 49 -3.27 -11.74 -10.63
N MET A 50 -2.86 -12.22 -11.80
CA MET A 50 -2.73 -11.38 -13.00
C MET A 50 -4.07 -10.75 -13.38
N LYS A 51 -5.16 -11.51 -13.41
CA LYS A 51 -6.50 -10.95 -13.71
C LYS A 51 -6.90 -9.90 -12.67
N GLN A 52 -6.67 -10.17 -11.39
CA GLN A 52 -6.93 -9.23 -10.30
C GLN A 52 -6.13 -7.94 -10.46
N ASP A 53 -4.84 -8.03 -10.71
CA ASP A 53 -3.95 -6.88 -10.90
C ASP A 53 -4.37 -6.02 -12.10
N LEU A 54 -4.69 -6.65 -13.23
CA LEU A 54 -5.17 -5.95 -14.42
C LEU A 54 -6.50 -5.23 -14.15
N LEU A 55 -7.42 -5.86 -13.42
CA LEU A 55 -8.66 -5.22 -13.00
C LEU A 55 -8.36 -4.00 -12.13
N ILE A 56 -7.50 -4.14 -11.12
CA ILE A 56 -7.13 -3.02 -10.25
C ILE A 56 -6.50 -1.86 -11.02
N LEU A 57 -5.61 -2.15 -11.98
CA LEU A 57 -5.02 -1.12 -12.83
C LEU A 57 -6.10 -0.38 -13.63
N MET A 58 -7.03 -1.09 -14.26
CA MET A 58 -8.13 -0.47 -15.01
C MET A 58 -9.03 0.39 -14.10
N LEU A 59 -9.35 -0.08 -12.90
CA LEU A 59 -10.16 0.68 -11.93
C LEU A 59 -9.41 1.89 -11.35
N ALA A 60 -8.09 1.79 -11.20
CA ALA A 60 -7.24 2.88 -10.71
C ALA A 60 -7.03 3.98 -11.75
N TYR A 61 -7.07 3.63 -13.05
CA TYR A 61 -6.78 4.53 -14.16
C TYR A 61 -7.82 4.45 -15.30
N PRO A 62 -9.13 4.64 -15.02
CA PRO A 62 -10.21 4.27 -15.93
C PRO A 62 -10.27 5.10 -17.21
N GLN A 63 -9.66 6.29 -17.22
CA GLN A 63 -9.57 7.16 -18.39
C GLN A 63 -8.31 6.95 -19.22
N TYR A 64 -7.35 6.18 -18.71
CA TYR A 64 -6.01 6.02 -19.28
C TYR A 64 -5.76 4.61 -19.79
N ILE A 65 -6.24 3.56 -19.13
CA ILE A 65 -6.12 2.18 -19.60
C ILE A 65 -7.37 1.82 -20.39
N GLN A 66 -7.19 1.35 -21.64
CA GLN A 66 -8.30 1.13 -22.58
C GLN A 66 -8.47 -0.32 -23.00
N ASP A 67 -7.39 -1.09 -23.06
CA ASP A 67 -7.46 -2.49 -23.50
C ASP A 67 -6.37 -3.34 -22.83
N ILE A 68 -6.52 -4.65 -22.98
CA ILE A 68 -5.53 -5.66 -22.65
C ILE A 68 -5.15 -6.40 -23.93
N LEU A 69 -3.86 -6.63 -24.10
CA LEU A 69 -3.31 -7.30 -25.26
C LEU A 69 -2.47 -8.50 -24.83
N CYS A 70 -2.69 -9.63 -25.49
CA CYS A 70 -1.93 -10.86 -25.30
C CYS A 70 -1.12 -11.14 -26.58
N GLU A 71 0.21 -11.10 -26.50
CA GLU A 71 1.12 -11.34 -27.62
C GLU A 71 2.30 -12.20 -27.14
N ASN A 72 2.58 -13.32 -27.81
CA ASN A 72 3.72 -14.21 -27.52
C ASN A 72 3.86 -14.58 -26.03
N ASP A 73 2.77 -15.06 -25.42
CA ASP A 73 2.68 -15.43 -23.99
C ASP A 73 2.89 -14.29 -22.98
N ASN A 74 2.94 -13.04 -23.45
CA ASN A 74 3.01 -11.84 -22.64
C ASN A 74 1.67 -11.09 -22.65
N VAL A 75 1.35 -10.49 -21.51
CA VAL A 75 0.14 -9.68 -21.33
C VAL A 75 0.56 -8.23 -21.13
N TYR A 76 -0.15 -7.32 -21.77
CA TYR A 76 0.10 -5.88 -21.73
C TYR A 76 -1.18 -5.13 -21.39
N ILE A 77 -1.07 -4.06 -20.60
CA ILE A 77 -2.08 -3.00 -20.62
C ILE A 77 -1.82 -2.08 -21.82
N VAL A 78 -2.90 -1.63 -22.45
CA VAL A 78 -2.85 -0.67 -23.55
C VAL A 78 -3.41 0.66 -23.06
N MET A 79 -2.56 1.68 -23.08
CA MET A 79 -2.91 3.03 -22.70
C MET A 79 -3.72 3.72 -23.81
N LYS A 80 -4.45 4.78 -23.45
CA LYS A 80 -5.20 5.64 -24.37
C LYS A 80 -4.32 6.28 -25.46
N SER A 81 -3.04 6.48 -25.19
CA SER A 81 -2.04 6.94 -26.16
C SER A 81 -1.64 5.87 -27.19
N GLY A 82 -2.01 4.60 -26.96
CA GLY A 82 -1.54 3.43 -27.68
C GLY A 82 -0.26 2.82 -27.10
N ALA A 83 0.35 3.44 -26.08
CA ALA A 83 1.48 2.85 -25.37
C ALA A 83 1.10 1.51 -24.75
N LYS A 84 2.01 0.52 -24.83
CA LYS A 84 1.82 -0.82 -24.25
C LYS A 84 2.82 -1.00 -23.12
N PHE A 85 2.35 -1.47 -21.96
CA PHE A 85 3.21 -1.81 -20.83
C PHE A 85 3.00 -3.26 -20.45
N ILE A 86 4.09 -4.03 -20.39
CA ILE A 86 4.06 -5.44 -20.03
C ILE A 86 3.61 -5.59 -18.57
N TYR A 87 2.76 -6.57 -18.32
CA TYR A 87 2.35 -6.91 -16.96
C TYR A 87 3.52 -7.51 -16.18
N ASP A 88 4.06 -8.63 -16.66
CA ASP A 88 5.17 -9.37 -16.05
C ASP A 88 6.17 -9.78 -17.13
N ASP A 89 7.45 -9.44 -16.95
CA ASP A 89 8.54 -9.85 -17.85
C ASP A 89 9.10 -11.25 -17.55
N LYS A 90 8.57 -11.91 -16.51
CA LYS A 90 8.89 -13.27 -16.04
C LYS A 90 10.35 -13.46 -15.61
N LYS A 91 11.08 -12.37 -15.36
CA LYS A 91 12.46 -12.46 -14.88
C LYS A 91 12.49 -12.55 -13.37
N ASN A 92 13.41 -13.36 -12.85
CA ASN A 92 13.77 -13.34 -11.44
C ASN A 92 14.59 -12.09 -11.14
N LYS A 93 13.94 -11.06 -10.56
CA LYS A 93 14.57 -9.78 -10.21
C LYS A 93 14.88 -9.70 -8.71
N SER A 94 16.04 -9.16 -8.37
CA SER A 94 16.37 -8.72 -7.00
C SER A 94 15.55 -7.49 -6.61
N SER A 95 15.47 -7.19 -5.30
CA SER A 95 14.73 -6.01 -4.81
C SER A 95 15.24 -4.69 -5.40
N GLU A 96 16.55 -4.57 -5.70
CA GLU A 96 17.10 -3.37 -6.32
C GLU A 96 16.75 -3.27 -7.81
N GLU A 97 16.69 -4.41 -8.51
CA GLU A 97 16.24 -4.46 -9.91
C GLU A 97 14.76 -4.10 -10.01
N LYS A 98 13.90 -4.66 -9.15
CA LYS A 98 12.48 -4.30 -9.05
C LYS A 98 12.31 -2.81 -8.76
N LEU A 99 13.13 -2.23 -7.89
CA LEU A 99 13.04 -0.79 -7.60
C LEU A 99 13.52 0.08 -8.77
N SER A 100 14.48 -0.41 -9.56
CA SER A 100 15.16 0.39 -10.60
C SER A 100 14.50 0.30 -11.97
N ASN A 101 14.01 -0.89 -12.34
CA ASN A 101 13.35 -1.15 -13.61
C ASN A 101 12.22 -2.19 -13.44
N PRO A 102 11.13 -1.83 -12.74
CA PRO A 102 10.00 -2.71 -12.53
C PRO A 102 9.14 -2.87 -13.79
N ASP A 103 8.46 -4.01 -13.89
CA ASP A 103 7.20 -4.12 -14.65
C ASP A 103 5.99 -3.81 -13.76
N LEU A 104 4.76 -4.07 -14.24
CA LEU A 104 3.55 -3.77 -13.49
C LEU A 104 3.29 -4.79 -12.37
N GLN A 105 3.70 -6.04 -12.56
CA GLN A 105 3.61 -7.10 -11.56
C GLN A 105 4.51 -6.78 -10.36
N ASP A 106 5.77 -6.38 -10.60
CA ASP A 106 6.70 -5.95 -9.55
C ASP A 106 6.11 -4.78 -8.71
N MET A 107 5.38 -3.87 -9.36
CA MET A 107 4.77 -2.72 -8.70
C MET A 107 3.62 -3.10 -7.76
N LEU A 108 2.92 -4.19 -8.05
CA LEU A 108 1.73 -4.66 -7.34
C LEU A 108 2.00 -5.85 -6.42
N GLU A 109 3.19 -6.44 -6.44
CA GLU A 109 3.55 -7.66 -5.72
C GLU A 109 3.26 -7.57 -4.20
N ASP A 110 3.71 -6.49 -3.56
CA ASP A 110 3.49 -6.26 -2.13
C ASP A 110 2.05 -5.79 -1.85
N ILE A 111 1.28 -6.58 -1.10
CA ILE A 111 -0.04 -6.18 -0.59
C ILE A 111 0.12 -5.12 0.50
N TYR A 112 -0.39 -3.91 0.26
CA TYR A 112 -0.35 -2.84 1.26
C TYR A 112 -1.26 -3.14 2.46
N PRO A 113 -0.75 -3.12 3.72
CA PRO A 113 -1.57 -3.36 4.89
C PRO A 113 -2.43 -2.13 5.19
N LEU A 114 -3.76 -2.26 5.16
CA LEU A 114 -4.67 -1.15 5.47
C LEU A 114 -4.71 -0.81 6.98
N ASN A 115 -4.53 -1.78 7.85
CA ASN A 115 -4.47 -1.50 9.29
C ASN A 115 -3.17 -0.77 9.65
N LYS A 116 -3.26 0.26 10.51
CA LYS A 116 -2.07 0.93 11.02
C LYS A 116 -1.32 0.02 11.99
N THR A 117 -0.01 -0.10 11.79
CA THR A 117 0.91 -0.69 12.76
C THR A 117 1.74 0.41 13.44
N ASN A 118 2.29 0.10 14.61
CA ASN A 118 3.22 0.96 15.35
C ASN A 118 4.67 0.51 15.20
N GLU A 119 4.92 -0.52 14.38
CA GLU A 119 6.21 -1.10 14.12
C GLU A 119 6.66 -0.79 12.69
N ILE A 120 7.97 -0.64 12.50
CA ILE A 120 8.56 -0.57 11.17
C ILE A 120 8.50 -1.96 10.55
N MET A 121 8.06 -2.02 9.29
CA MET A 121 7.99 -3.26 8.52
C MET A 121 9.38 -3.91 8.34
N SER A 122 9.40 -5.16 7.90
CA SER A 122 10.67 -5.77 7.47
C SER A 122 11.31 -4.94 6.36
N LYS A 123 12.64 -4.88 6.34
CA LYS A 123 13.42 -4.00 5.46
C LYS A 123 13.08 -4.20 3.98
N ASP A 124 12.76 -5.42 3.59
CA ASP A 124 12.47 -5.79 2.20
C ASP A 124 11.00 -5.58 1.82
N PHE A 125 10.11 -5.32 2.80
CA PHE A 125 8.69 -5.06 2.56
C PHE A 125 8.40 -3.56 2.50
N ASN A 126 8.09 -3.07 1.29
CA ASN A 126 7.92 -1.64 1.04
C ASN A 126 6.73 -1.40 0.09
N PRO A 127 5.50 -1.74 0.53
CA PRO A 127 4.33 -1.74 -0.33
C PRO A 127 4.07 -0.35 -0.92
N GLY A 128 3.98 -0.28 -2.25
CA GLY A 128 3.82 0.96 -3.00
C GLY A 128 5.10 1.77 -3.22
N ARG A 129 6.28 1.33 -2.78
CA ARG A 129 7.55 2.03 -3.03
C ARG A 129 8.07 1.81 -4.46
N ILE A 130 7.74 0.68 -5.08
CA ILE A 130 8.04 0.39 -6.50
C ILE A 130 7.09 1.20 -7.39
N ARG A 131 7.62 1.77 -8.48
CA ARG A 131 6.90 2.66 -9.40
C ARG A 131 7.24 2.32 -10.84
N HIS A 132 6.24 1.96 -11.63
CA HIS A 132 6.39 1.83 -13.06
C HIS A 132 6.34 3.24 -13.72
N TYR A 133 7.52 3.80 -14.03
CA TYR A 133 7.66 5.19 -14.50
C TYR A 133 6.96 5.46 -15.85
N GLY A 134 6.84 4.47 -16.73
CA GLY A 134 6.09 4.62 -17.99
C GLY A 134 4.62 4.96 -17.72
N LEU A 135 3.99 4.22 -16.81
CA LEU A 135 2.60 4.43 -16.39
C LEU A 135 2.43 5.81 -15.73
N LEU A 136 3.32 6.18 -14.81
CA LEU A 136 3.27 7.50 -14.16
C LEU A 136 3.43 8.64 -15.17
N ASN A 137 4.33 8.49 -16.14
CA ASN A 137 4.53 9.47 -17.20
C ASN A 137 3.29 9.63 -18.09
N GLU A 138 2.63 8.53 -18.46
CA GLU A 138 1.40 8.55 -19.27
C GLU A 138 0.23 9.23 -18.54
N VAL A 139 0.11 9.01 -17.22
CA VAL A 139 -1.02 9.54 -16.44
C VAL A 139 -0.77 10.99 -16.00
N TYR A 140 0.40 11.27 -15.42
CA TYR A 140 0.66 12.53 -14.71
C TYR A 140 1.55 13.51 -15.49
N GLY A 141 2.26 13.04 -16.51
CA GLY A 141 3.10 13.83 -17.41
C GLY A 141 4.55 13.33 -17.48
N SER A 142 5.10 13.25 -18.69
CA SER A 142 6.44 12.70 -18.97
C SER A 142 7.60 13.69 -18.86
N SER A 143 7.31 14.98 -18.68
CA SER A 143 8.29 16.07 -18.58
C SER A 143 7.88 17.09 -17.52
N LYS A 144 8.83 17.92 -17.07
CA LYS A 144 8.55 19.05 -16.16
C LYS A 144 7.41 19.91 -16.67
N SER A 145 7.47 20.34 -17.93
CA SER A 145 6.44 21.21 -18.53
C SER A 145 5.07 20.53 -18.60
N SER A 146 5.01 19.23 -18.95
CA SER A 146 3.72 18.51 -18.97
C SER A 146 3.14 18.34 -17.57
N VAL A 147 3.97 18.08 -16.55
CA VAL A 147 3.49 17.98 -15.17
C VAL A 147 2.99 19.35 -14.69
N GLU A 148 3.76 20.42 -14.88
CA GLU A 148 3.38 21.78 -14.45
C GLU A 148 2.05 22.23 -15.07
N LYS A 149 1.76 21.86 -16.32
CA LYS A 149 0.44 22.10 -16.96
C LYS A 149 -0.71 21.34 -16.30
N ASN A 150 -0.41 20.20 -15.68
CA ASN A 150 -1.38 19.37 -14.97
C ASN A 150 -1.57 19.80 -13.51
N LEU A 151 -0.66 20.60 -12.95
CA LEU A 151 -0.81 21.12 -11.60
C LEU A 151 -1.95 22.14 -11.49
N CYS A 152 -2.68 22.07 -10.39
CA CYS A 152 -3.61 23.11 -9.97
C CYS A 152 -3.46 23.37 -8.47
N SER A 153 -3.74 24.60 -8.04
CA SER A 153 -3.85 24.91 -6.62
C SER A 153 -5.00 24.14 -5.97
N LEU A 154 -4.78 23.67 -4.75
CA LEU A 154 -5.85 23.06 -3.95
C LEU A 154 -6.91 24.12 -3.61
N LYS A 155 -8.18 23.72 -3.65
CA LYS A 155 -9.31 24.58 -3.28
C LYS A 155 -9.65 24.54 -1.79
N TYR A 156 -9.07 23.61 -1.04
CA TYR A 156 -9.34 23.40 0.38
C TYR A 156 -8.07 23.00 1.13
N GLY A 157 -7.90 23.48 2.37
CA GLY A 157 -6.74 23.21 3.22
C GLY A 157 -5.51 24.01 2.82
N TYR A 158 -4.47 23.36 2.26
CA TYR A 158 -3.25 24.05 1.81
C TYR A 158 -3.46 24.75 0.47
N THR A 159 -4.22 25.83 0.43
CA THR A 159 -4.65 26.48 -0.83
C THR A 159 -3.51 27.01 -1.70
N ASN A 160 -2.32 27.26 -1.12
CA ASN A 160 -1.12 27.66 -1.86
C ASN A 160 -0.34 26.46 -2.43
N TYR A 161 -0.72 25.23 -2.08
CA TYR A 161 -0.04 24.03 -2.54
C TYR A 161 -0.67 23.58 -3.85
N GLN A 162 0.18 23.03 -4.71
CA GLN A 162 -0.22 22.53 -6.02
C GLN A 162 -0.22 21.00 -6.01
N PHE A 163 -1.17 20.43 -6.74
CA PHE A 163 -1.28 18.98 -6.92
C PHE A 163 -1.75 18.66 -8.33
N ASN A 164 -1.46 17.46 -8.80
CA ASN A 164 -1.80 17.05 -10.15
C ASN A 164 -3.31 16.82 -10.30
N LYS A 165 -3.93 17.44 -11.32
CA LYS A 165 -5.37 17.27 -11.60
C LYS A 165 -5.71 15.99 -12.38
N GLN A 166 -4.70 15.37 -12.99
CA GLN A 166 -4.88 14.11 -13.72
C GLN A 166 -5.21 12.99 -12.73
N ASN A 167 -6.05 12.05 -13.18
CA ASN A 167 -6.55 10.94 -12.39
C ASN A 167 -7.09 11.34 -10.99
N ASN A 168 -7.70 12.53 -10.88
CA ASN A 168 -8.31 13.05 -9.65
C ASN A 168 -7.38 13.15 -8.42
N ALA A 169 -6.05 13.18 -8.60
CA ALA A 169 -5.11 13.17 -7.48
C ALA A 169 -5.29 14.40 -6.57
N ASN A 170 -5.54 15.58 -7.14
CA ASN A 170 -5.82 16.81 -6.38
C ASN A 170 -7.13 16.70 -5.57
N ILE A 171 -8.17 16.10 -6.14
CA ILE A 171 -9.46 15.90 -5.50
C ILE A 171 -9.30 14.96 -4.31
N ALA A 172 -8.50 13.91 -4.46
CA ALA A 172 -8.20 12.98 -3.38
C ALA A 172 -7.51 13.67 -2.19
N LEU A 173 -6.53 14.55 -2.45
CA LEU A 173 -5.91 15.33 -1.39
C LEU A 173 -6.91 16.31 -0.75
N GLU A 174 -7.74 17.01 -1.54
CA GLU A 174 -8.77 17.89 -1.00
C GLU A 174 -9.75 17.15 -0.10
N ASN A 175 -10.21 15.96 -0.49
CA ASN A 175 -11.13 15.15 0.31
C ASN A 175 -10.48 14.67 1.61
N THR A 176 -9.21 14.29 1.57
CA THR A 176 -8.43 13.95 2.77
C THR A 176 -8.39 15.15 3.72
N LEU A 177 -8.09 16.35 3.21
CA LEU A 177 -8.03 17.55 4.03
C LEU A 177 -9.42 17.94 4.58
N ARG A 178 -10.51 17.75 3.82
CA ARG A 178 -11.89 17.99 4.29
C ARG A 178 -12.26 17.12 5.49
N GLU A 179 -11.69 15.92 5.58
CA GLU A 179 -11.85 15.03 6.72
C GLU A 179 -10.96 15.45 7.90
N LEU A 180 -9.67 15.72 7.63
CA LEU A 180 -8.68 15.95 8.69
C LEU A 180 -8.71 17.34 9.34
N ILE A 181 -9.05 18.40 8.59
CA ILE A 181 -9.04 19.77 9.14
C ILE A 181 -10.08 19.97 10.24
N PRO A 182 -11.33 19.49 10.11
CA PRO A 182 -12.26 19.51 11.24
C PRO A 182 -11.75 18.73 12.44
N LEU A 183 -11.16 17.55 12.23
CA LEU A 183 -10.62 16.70 13.30
C LEU A 183 -9.43 17.37 14.01
N SER A 184 -8.57 18.07 13.28
CA SER A 184 -7.39 18.74 13.84
C SER A 184 -7.76 19.88 14.79
N LYS A 185 -8.99 20.41 14.75
CA LYS A 185 -9.45 21.44 15.70
C LYS A 185 -9.67 20.91 17.11
N ASN A 186 -9.94 19.60 17.24
CA ASN A 186 -10.24 18.94 18.51
C ASN A 186 -9.21 17.85 18.87
N ASN A 187 -8.19 17.64 18.03
CA ASN A 187 -7.14 16.66 18.24
C ASN A 187 -5.77 17.26 17.92
N ASP A 188 -5.07 17.71 18.96
CA ASP A 188 -3.76 18.36 18.85
C ASP A 188 -2.70 17.48 18.20
N LYS A 189 -2.82 16.14 18.28
CA LYS A 189 -1.88 15.23 17.61
C LYS A 189 -2.02 15.29 16.09
N ILE A 190 -3.26 15.34 15.59
CA ILE A 190 -3.52 15.53 14.16
C ILE A 190 -2.98 16.90 13.72
N ALA A 191 -3.29 17.96 14.47
CA ALA A 191 -2.81 19.31 14.15
C ALA A 191 -1.27 19.39 14.12
N ALA A 192 -0.60 18.77 15.09
CA ALA A 192 0.85 18.78 15.23
C ALA A 192 1.59 18.04 14.11
N ILE A 193 0.93 17.08 13.45
CA ILE A 193 1.50 16.34 12.30
C ILE A 193 1.11 17.01 10.99
N LEU A 194 -0.14 17.46 10.87
CA LEU A 194 -0.65 18.08 9.66
C LEU A 194 0.08 19.41 9.41
N TYR A 195 0.30 20.25 10.41
CA TYR A 195 0.75 21.64 10.20
C TYR A 195 2.12 22.02 10.79
N PRO A 196 2.93 22.80 10.05
CA PRO A 196 2.84 23.06 8.61
C PRO A 196 3.29 21.82 7.81
N ALA A 197 2.67 21.58 6.66
CA ALA A 197 3.18 20.57 5.73
C ALA A 197 4.56 21.00 5.18
N SER A 198 5.39 20.03 4.78
CA SER A 198 6.72 20.29 4.22
C SER A 198 6.66 20.56 2.71
N GLY A 199 5.61 20.09 2.02
CA GLY A 199 5.36 20.46 0.63
C GLY A 199 4.67 19.37 -0.19
N THR A 200 4.32 19.70 -1.44
CA THR A 200 3.73 18.74 -2.40
C THR A 200 4.60 18.59 -3.66
N TYR A 201 4.66 19.62 -4.49
CA TYR A 201 5.35 19.57 -5.77
C TYR A 201 6.81 20.04 -5.66
N ASN A 202 7.73 19.21 -6.16
CA ASN A 202 9.12 19.58 -6.37
C ASN A 202 9.72 18.71 -7.49
N TYR A 203 10.00 19.32 -8.65
CA TYR A 203 10.55 18.60 -9.79
C TYR A 203 12.04 18.29 -9.60
N ARG A 204 12.32 17.10 -9.07
CA ARG A 204 13.68 16.62 -8.78
C ARG A 204 13.79 15.11 -8.98
N VAL A 205 15.03 14.65 -9.10
CA VAL A 205 15.38 13.23 -8.95
C VAL A 205 15.56 12.87 -7.47
N ILE A 206 15.46 11.58 -7.17
CA ILE A 206 15.76 11.04 -5.85
C ILE A 206 17.28 11.00 -5.69
N SER A 207 17.79 11.58 -4.61
CA SER A 207 19.23 11.66 -4.34
C SER A 207 19.90 10.29 -4.34
N GLY A 208 21.03 10.18 -5.07
CA GLY A 208 21.77 8.94 -5.26
C GLY A 208 21.16 7.99 -6.30
N THR A 209 20.20 8.48 -7.10
CA THR A 209 19.54 7.70 -8.16
C THR A 209 19.36 8.56 -9.42
N GLY A 210 19.03 7.92 -10.55
CA GLY A 210 18.57 8.61 -11.77
C GLY A 210 17.05 8.75 -11.89
N ARG A 211 16.30 8.38 -10.85
CA ARG A 211 14.85 8.24 -10.90
C ARG A 211 14.14 9.51 -10.44
N LEU A 212 13.02 9.84 -11.08
CA LEU A 212 12.22 10.99 -10.70
C LEU A 212 11.53 10.74 -9.35
N SER A 213 11.53 11.77 -8.49
CA SER A 213 10.80 11.75 -7.22
C SER A 213 9.28 11.76 -7.46
N PRO A 214 8.46 11.07 -6.65
CA PRO A 214 7.00 11.13 -6.79
C PRO A 214 6.44 12.55 -6.60
N HIS A 215 7.08 13.38 -5.75
CA HIS A 215 6.82 14.83 -5.68
C HIS A 215 6.91 15.56 -7.03
N ALA A 216 7.74 15.09 -7.95
CA ALA A 216 7.91 15.72 -9.26
C ALA A 216 6.71 15.49 -10.18
N TYR A 217 5.83 14.52 -9.88
CA TYR A 217 4.55 14.33 -10.56
C TYR A 217 3.42 15.13 -9.91
N GLY A 218 3.65 15.72 -8.73
CA GLY A 218 2.61 16.43 -7.97
C GLY A 218 1.54 15.50 -7.40
N ILE A 219 1.92 14.27 -7.04
CA ILE A 219 1.02 13.23 -6.49
C ILE A 219 1.36 12.87 -5.04
N THR A 220 2.15 13.70 -4.37
CA THR A 220 2.70 13.43 -3.04
C THR A 220 2.55 14.64 -2.14
N ILE A 221 2.32 14.43 -0.86
CA ILE A 221 2.46 15.43 0.19
C ILE A 221 3.38 14.91 1.28
N ASP A 222 4.33 15.74 1.70
CA ASP A 222 5.05 15.56 2.94
C ASP A 222 4.39 16.43 4.01
N LEU A 223 3.97 15.82 5.11
CA LEU A 223 3.41 16.51 6.26
C LEU A 223 4.51 17.22 7.06
N LYS A 224 4.24 17.63 8.31
CA LYS A 224 5.24 18.29 9.13
C LYS A 224 6.43 17.37 9.39
N SER A 225 7.61 17.83 8.99
CA SER A 225 8.85 17.09 9.15
C SER A 225 9.34 17.00 10.60
N ASP A 226 9.98 15.89 10.89
CA ASP A 226 10.72 15.56 12.10
C ASP A 226 12.01 14.83 11.71
N LYS A 227 13.08 15.03 12.49
CA LYS A 227 14.37 14.36 12.26
C LYS A 227 14.28 12.83 12.29
N ARG A 228 13.22 12.27 12.89
CA ARG A 228 12.99 10.83 13.02
C ARG A 228 12.26 10.22 11.82
N ASP A 229 11.85 11.01 10.83
CA ASP A 229 10.96 10.54 9.77
C ASP A 229 11.63 9.64 8.73
N TYR A 230 12.96 9.59 8.62
CA TYR A 230 13.62 8.95 7.47
C TYR A 230 14.75 8.00 7.84
N TRP A 231 14.70 6.82 7.22
CA TRP A 231 15.55 5.67 7.54
C TRP A 231 17.06 5.87 7.36
N LYS A 232 17.51 6.80 6.51
CA LYS A 232 18.96 6.98 6.28
C LYS A 232 19.69 7.59 7.47
N TRP A 233 18.98 8.30 8.35
CA TRP A 233 19.59 9.00 9.48
C TRP A 233 18.90 8.73 10.82
N ALA A 234 17.67 8.25 10.83
CA ALA A 234 16.97 7.86 12.05
C ALA A 234 17.17 6.37 12.34
N SER A 235 17.30 6.02 13.62
CA SER A 235 17.28 4.61 14.03
C SER A 235 15.88 4.00 13.90
N LYS A 236 15.79 2.67 13.93
CA LYS A 236 14.50 1.96 13.92
C LYS A 236 13.62 2.41 15.10
N GLU A 237 14.19 2.50 16.30
CA GLU A 237 13.48 2.91 17.52
C GLU A 237 12.94 4.34 17.42
N GLN A 238 13.72 5.24 16.80
CA GLN A 238 13.31 6.62 16.54
C GLN A 238 12.14 6.67 15.55
N GLY A 239 12.20 5.90 14.45
CA GLY A 239 11.14 5.81 13.47
C GLY A 239 9.86 5.21 14.04
N GLU A 240 9.95 4.11 14.81
CA GLU A 240 8.78 3.53 15.50
C GLU A 240 8.18 4.50 16.51
N SER A 241 9.01 5.23 17.27
CA SER A 241 8.54 6.28 18.15
C SER A 241 7.78 7.36 17.39
N ARG A 242 8.20 7.67 16.16
CA ARG A 242 7.56 8.66 15.31
C ARG A 242 6.26 8.13 14.69
N ILE A 243 6.21 6.88 14.24
CA ILE A 243 4.99 6.20 13.76
C ILE A 243 3.91 6.18 14.84
N ARG A 244 4.27 5.97 16.11
CA ARG A 244 3.33 6.00 17.24
C ARG A 244 2.67 7.37 17.47
N GLU A 245 3.28 8.44 17.00
CA GLU A 245 2.69 9.78 17.10
C GLU A 245 1.55 10.00 16.10
N TYR A 246 1.55 9.27 14.97
CA TYR A 246 0.53 9.38 13.93
C TYR A 246 -0.80 8.77 14.38
N PRO A 247 -1.87 9.57 14.51
CA PRO A 247 -3.20 9.05 14.82
C PRO A 247 -3.69 8.12 13.71
N GLU A 248 -4.44 7.09 14.08
CA GLU A 248 -5.02 6.15 13.13
C GLU A 248 -5.98 6.84 12.16
N GLU A 249 -6.78 7.79 12.67
CA GLU A 249 -7.72 8.57 11.88
C GLU A 249 -7.01 9.42 10.81
N LEU A 250 -5.78 9.87 11.08
CA LEU A 250 -4.97 10.59 10.10
C LEU A 250 -4.60 9.67 8.94
N VAL A 251 -4.01 8.52 9.25
CA VAL A 251 -3.54 7.55 8.25
C VAL A 251 -4.72 6.99 7.46
N SER A 252 -5.80 6.62 8.14
CA SER A 252 -7.02 6.08 7.52
C SER A 252 -7.71 7.07 6.59
N ALA A 253 -7.69 8.39 6.89
CA ALA A 253 -8.23 9.40 5.98
C ALA A 253 -7.46 9.46 4.65
N PHE A 254 -6.13 9.37 4.72
CA PHE A 254 -5.28 9.29 3.53
C PHE A 254 -5.54 8.02 2.73
N GLU A 255 -5.59 6.86 3.38
CA GLU A 255 -5.80 5.56 2.73
C GLU A 255 -7.19 5.43 2.11
N LYS A 256 -8.22 5.95 2.79
CA LYS A 256 -9.58 6.07 2.26
C LYS A 256 -9.60 6.88 0.96
N ASN A 257 -8.71 7.86 0.82
CA ASN A 257 -8.54 8.68 -0.37
C ASN A 257 -7.36 8.22 -1.24
N ASN A 258 -7.01 6.92 -1.18
CA ASN A 258 -6.07 6.27 -2.08
C ASN A 258 -4.60 6.73 -1.96
N PHE A 259 -4.19 7.20 -0.79
CA PHE A 259 -2.78 7.47 -0.50
C PHE A 259 -2.14 6.30 0.25
N VAL A 260 -0.95 5.90 -0.19
CA VAL A 260 -0.06 5.05 0.61
C VAL A 260 0.78 5.91 1.54
N TRP A 261 1.14 5.36 2.70
CA TRP A 261 1.91 6.05 3.72
C TRP A 261 3.33 5.46 3.83
N GLY A 262 4.35 6.31 3.76
CA GLY A 262 5.75 5.90 3.90
C GLY A 262 6.13 5.42 5.30
N GLY A 263 5.26 5.60 6.29
CA GLY A 263 5.39 4.97 7.62
C GLY A 263 5.15 3.46 7.61
N LYS A 264 4.60 2.88 6.52
CA LYS A 264 4.40 1.44 6.33
C LYS A 264 5.48 0.79 5.45
N TRP A 265 6.65 1.42 5.34
CA TRP A 265 7.80 0.88 4.60
C TRP A 265 8.90 0.40 5.55
N GLY A 266 9.60 -0.67 5.20
CA GLY A 266 10.84 -1.07 5.88
C GLY A 266 11.93 0.01 5.77
N TYR A 267 12.03 0.66 4.62
CA TYR A 267 12.78 1.90 4.41
C TYR A 267 11.89 3.12 4.67
N PHE A 268 11.50 3.31 5.93
CA PHE A 268 10.50 4.29 6.34
C PHE A 268 10.78 5.73 5.90
N ASP A 269 9.70 6.41 5.52
CA ASP A 269 9.62 7.83 5.16
C ASP A 269 8.30 8.40 5.75
N ILE A 270 8.29 8.67 7.05
CA ILE A 270 7.07 8.71 7.87
C ILE A 270 6.20 9.95 7.58
N LEU A 271 6.78 11.06 7.15
CA LEU A 271 6.02 12.24 6.75
C LEU A 271 5.31 12.11 5.40
N HIS A 272 5.66 11.08 4.63
CA HIS A 272 5.36 10.97 3.20
C HIS A 272 4.05 10.25 2.92
N PHE A 273 3.18 10.89 2.14
CA PHE A 273 1.98 10.27 1.58
C PHE A 273 1.96 10.43 0.06
N GLU A 274 1.71 9.34 -0.65
CA GLU A 274 1.69 9.30 -2.12
C GLU A 274 0.37 8.75 -2.65
N TYR A 275 -0.25 9.46 -3.58
CA TYR A 275 -1.48 9.02 -4.23
C TYR A 275 -1.19 7.84 -5.15
N ARG A 276 -1.64 6.65 -4.74
CA ARG A 276 -1.39 5.35 -5.38
C ARG A 276 -2.66 4.49 -5.34
N PRO A 277 -3.67 4.85 -6.15
CA PRO A 277 -4.96 4.17 -6.14
C PRO A 277 -4.86 2.69 -6.46
N GLU A 278 -3.96 2.28 -7.34
CA GLU A 278 -3.75 0.87 -7.68
C GLU A 278 -3.29 0.04 -6.47
N ILE A 279 -2.42 0.60 -5.62
CA ILE A 279 -1.92 -0.09 -4.43
C ILE A 279 -3.02 -0.24 -3.38
N ILE A 280 -3.78 0.83 -3.14
CA ILE A 280 -4.86 0.84 -2.15
C ILE A 280 -6.05 -0.02 -2.60
N LEU A 281 -6.40 0.01 -3.89
CA LEU A 281 -7.50 -0.81 -4.41
C LEU A 281 -7.16 -2.30 -4.36
N LYS A 282 -5.91 -2.70 -4.69
CA LYS A 282 -5.46 -4.09 -4.52
C LYS A 282 -5.60 -4.55 -3.08
N ALA A 283 -5.11 -3.74 -2.13
CA ALA A 283 -5.25 -4.05 -0.71
C ALA A 283 -6.71 -4.16 -0.25
N ARG A 284 -7.61 -3.33 -0.80
CA ARG A 284 -9.02 -3.30 -0.43
C ARG A 284 -9.79 -4.52 -0.91
N TYR A 285 -9.49 -5.00 -2.13
CA TYR A 285 -10.27 -6.07 -2.76
C TYR A 285 -9.59 -7.43 -2.74
N PHE A 286 -8.27 -7.48 -2.72
CA PHE A 286 -7.49 -8.71 -2.93
C PHE A 286 -6.38 -8.90 -1.88
N SER A 287 -6.59 -8.41 -0.64
CA SER A 287 -5.64 -8.66 0.47
C SER A 287 -5.74 -10.06 1.09
N GLN A 288 -6.80 -10.80 0.78
CA GLN A 288 -6.97 -12.20 1.17
C GLN A 288 -7.19 -13.03 -0.09
N HIS A 289 -6.36 -14.06 -0.29
CA HIS A 289 -6.55 -15.02 -1.37
C HIS A 289 -7.67 -15.97 -0.97
N ASP A 290 -8.83 -15.81 -1.60
CA ASP A 290 -9.93 -16.76 -1.49
C ASP A 290 -10.07 -17.50 -2.83
N ASN A 291 -9.42 -18.67 -2.91
CA ASN A 291 -9.36 -19.49 -4.11
C ASN A 291 -10.68 -20.23 -4.41
N ASP A 292 -11.66 -20.17 -3.51
CA ASP A 292 -12.94 -20.87 -3.65
C ASP A 292 -14.02 -19.99 -4.32
N ASN A 293 -13.71 -18.72 -4.58
CA ASN A 293 -14.60 -17.73 -5.17
C ASN A 293 -14.18 -17.35 -6.61
N ASN A 294 -15.05 -16.62 -7.32
CA ASN A 294 -14.65 -16.06 -8.61
C ASN A 294 -13.43 -15.13 -8.45
N TRP A 295 -12.57 -15.04 -9.47
CA TRP A 295 -11.29 -14.31 -9.38
C TRP A 295 -11.45 -12.81 -9.04
N PHE A 296 -12.64 -12.24 -9.21
CA PHE A 296 -12.98 -10.85 -8.96
C PHE A 296 -13.79 -10.64 -7.67
N ALA A 297 -13.87 -11.62 -6.77
CA ALA A 297 -14.68 -11.52 -5.56
C ALA A 297 -14.33 -10.29 -4.71
N GLY A 298 -15.34 -9.65 -4.12
CA GLY A 298 -15.18 -8.46 -3.28
C GLY A 298 -15.18 -7.12 -4.02
N VAL A 299 -14.96 -7.10 -5.35
CA VAL A 299 -15.11 -5.87 -6.14
C VAL A 299 -16.61 -5.54 -6.35
N PRO A 300 -16.99 -4.26 -6.55
CA PRO A 300 -18.38 -3.89 -6.80
C PRO A 300 -18.82 -4.27 -8.23
N SER A 301 -19.03 -5.57 -8.49
CA SER A 301 -19.34 -6.13 -9.81
C SER A 301 -20.68 -5.70 -10.42
N GLU A 302 -21.53 -5.03 -9.64
CA GLU A 302 -22.77 -4.42 -10.11
C GLU A 302 -22.54 -3.06 -10.80
N ASP A 303 -21.37 -2.44 -10.59
CA ASP A 303 -20.98 -1.24 -11.34
C ASP A 303 -20.75 -1.59 -12.81
N SER A 304 -21.32 -0.79 -13.71
CA SER A 304 -21.33 -1.08 -15.14
C SER A 304 -19.93 -1.06 -15.77
N TYR A 305 -19.04 -0.18 -15.27
CA TYR A 305 -17.67 -0.09 -15.75
C TYR A 305 -16.83 -1.25 -15.21
N VAL A 306 -16.98 -1.61 -13.93
CA VAL A 306 -16.32 -2.78 -13.35
C VAL A 306 -16.70 -4.05 -14.11
N LYS A 307 -17.99 -4.23 -14.42
CA LYS A 307 -18.50 -5.37 -15.18
C LYS A 307 -17.95 -5.43 -16.61
N GLU A 308 -17.72 -4.29 -17.25
CA GLU A 308 -17.04 -4.24 -18.56
C GLU A 308 -15.58 -4.66 -18.45
N CYS A 309 -14.86 -4.18 -17.43
CA CYS A 309 -13.46 -4.54 -17.20
C CYS A 309 -13.30 -6.06 -16.98
N ILE A 310 -14.16 -6.65 -16.14
CA ILE A 310 -14.17 -8.11 -15.89
C ILE A 310 -14.40 -8.88 -17.19
N ARG A 311 -15.41 -8.50 -17.99
CA ARG A 311 -15.69 -9.14 -19.28
C ARG A 311 -14.53 -9.03 -20.25
N LEU A 312 -13.89 -7.86 -20.31
CA LEU A 312 -12.72 -7.64 -21.16
C LEU A 312 -11.60 -8.60 -20.74
N ILE A 313 -11.26 -8.65 -19.46
CA ILE A 313 -10.20 -9.52 -18.92
C ILE A 313 -10.47 -10.98 -19.24
N ASP A 314 -11.68 -11.49 -18.96
CA ASP A 314 -12.04 -12.88 -19.27
C ASP A 314 -12.01 -13.20 -20.77
N SER A 315 -12.32 -12.22 -21.62
CA SER A 315 -12.24 -12.41 -23.09
C SER A 315 -10.81 -12.50 -23.61
N LYS A 316 -9.85 -11.81 -22.95
CA LYS A 316 -8.44 -11.74 -23.38
C LYS A 316 -7.58 -12.81 -22.71
N ILE A 317 -7.97 -13.22 -21.51
CA ILE A 317 -7.25 -14.17 -20.65
C ILE A 317 -8.28 -15.22 -20.21
N PRO A 318 -8.60 -16.21 -21.06
CA PRO A 318 -9.71 -17.14 -20.81
C PRO A 318 -9.43 -18.05 -19.63
#